data_AF-A0A1Q3JK74-F1
#
_entry.id   AF-A0A1Q3JK74-F1
#
_cell.length_a   1.000
_cell.length_b   1.000
_cell.length_c   1.000
_cell.angle_alpha   90.00
_cell.angle_beta   90.00
_cell.angle_gamma   90.00
#
_symmetry.space_group_name_H-M   'P 1'
#
loop_
_entity.id
_entity.type
_entity.pdbx_description
1 polymer ?
#
loop_
_entity_poly.entity_id
_entity_poly.type
_entity_poly.pdbx_seq_one_letter_code
_entity_poly.pdbx_strand_id
1 'polypeptide(L)'
;MTFPHAHDKHELERGTTLAPRFDANGLIAAVATDADSGEVLMLAWMNAEALEKTLATGEAHYFSRSRNALWKKGENSGQVQTLVELRIDCDQDAVWIKVRPQGDGGACHVGFRSCFYRVAEDGKLIERPE
;
A
#
# COMPACT_ATOMS: atom_id res chain seq x y z
N MET A 1 4.54 -16.05 -8.31
CA MET A 1 4.22 -16.90 -7.15
C MET A 1 2.71 -16.87 -6.99
N THR A 2 2.09 -18.01 -6.77
CA THR A 2 0.67 -18.05 -6.39
C THR A 2 0.62 -18.11 -4.87
N PHE A 3 -0.02 -17.13 -4.23
CA PHE A 3 -0.22 -17.20 -2.78
C PHE A 3 -1.07 -18.43 -2.43
N PRO A 4 -0.77 -19.15 -1.34
CA PRO A 4 -1.60 -20.24 -0.87
C PRO A 4 -2.94 -19.71 -0.33
N HIS A 5 -3.89 -20.62 -0.14
CA HIS A 5 -5.14 -20.35 0.58
C HIS A 5 -5.08 -21.01 1.96
N ALA A 6 -5.54 -20.30 2.99
CA ALA A 6 -5.75 -20.90 4.31
C ALA A 6 -6.90 -21.91 4.27
N HIS A 7 -6.77 -23.02 4.99
CA HIS A 7 -7.78 -24.08 5.03
C HIS A 7 -8.95 -23.75 5.97
N ASP A 8 -8.67 -23.01 7.04
CA ASP A 8 -9.68 -22.58 8.00
C ASP A 8 -9.36 -21.18 8.58
N LYS A 9 -10.30 -20.69 9.40
CA LYS A 9 -10.20 -19.37 10.03
C LYS A 9 -9.04 -19.26 11.02
N HIS A 10 -8.76 -20.33 11.77
CA HIS A 10 -7.69 -20.30 12.76
C HIS A 10 -6.32 -20.24 12.08
N GLU A 11 -6.11 -21.00 11.01
CA GLU A 11 -4.91 -20.92 10.19
C GLU A 11 -4.75 -19.52 9.58
N LEU A 12 -5.81 -18.93 9.06
CA LEU A 12 -5.76 -17.59 8.46
C LEU A 12 -5.37 -16.51 9.50
N GLU A 13 -5.98 -16.56 10.68
CA GLU A 13 -5.85 -15.51 11.70
C GLU A 13 -4.67 -15.66 12.65
N ARG A 14 -4.19 -16.89 12.85
CA ARG A 14 -3.16 -17.21 13.85
C ARG A 14 -2.01 -18.05 13.30
N GLY A 15 -2.12 -18.55 12.07
CA GLY A 15 -1.08 -19.32 11.42
C GLY A 15 0.11 -18.48 10.95
N THR A 16 1.12 -19.15 10.42
CA THR A 16 2.35 -18.51 9.91
C THR A 16 2.38 -18.40 8.38
N THR A 17 1.35 -18.92 7.70
CA THR A 17 1.24 -18.90 6.24
C THR A 17 0.72 -17.54 5.79
N LEU A 18 1.46 -16.87 4.91
CA LEU A 18 0.96 -15.71 4.18
C LEU A 18 -0.02 -16.18 3.10
N ALA A 19 -1.31 -16.04 3.37
CA ALA A 19 -2.44 -16.41 2.52
C ALA A 19 -3.37 -15.20 2.31
N PRO A 20 -2.95 -14.18 1.53
CA PRO A 20 -3.72 -12.96 1.33
C PRO A 20 -5.08 -13.24 0.71
N ARG A 21 -6.12 -12.64 1.27
CA ARG A 21 -7.49 -12.70 0.79
C ARG A 21 -7.76 -11.49 -0.10
N PHE A 22 -7.67 -11.72 -1.40
CA PHE A 22 -8.07 -10.72 -2.39
C PHE A 22 -9.60 -10.65 -2.50
N ASP A 23 -10.13 -9.47 -2.79
CA ASP A 23 -11.54 -9.23 -3.03
C ASP A 23 -12.03 -9.89 -4.34
N ALA A 24 -13.32 -9.72 -4.68
CA ALA A 24 -13.90 -10.25 -5.90
C ALA A 24 -13.26 -9.74 -7.21
N ASN A 25 -12.48 -8.64 -7.14
CA ASN A 25 -11.73 -8.08 -8.25
C ASN A 25 -10.27 -8.54 -8.27
N GLY A 26 -9.86 -9.41 -7.34
CA GLY A 26 -8.48 -9.84 -7.19
C GLY A 26 -7.58 -8.77 -6.56
N LEU A 27 -8.13 -7.89 -5.72
CA LEU A 27 -7.41 -6.77 -5.10
C LEU A 27 -7.37 -6.86 -3.58
N ILE A 28 -6.30 -6.34 -3.00
CA ILE A 28 -6.11 -6.15 -1.56
C ILE A 28 -5.84 -4.67 -1.28
N ALA A 29 -6.38 -4.14 -0.18
CA ALA A 29 -6.12 -2.77 0.22
C ALA A 29 -4.68 -2.64 0.75
N ALA A 30 -3.98 -1.58 0.35
CA ALA A 30 -2.61 -1.30 0.79
C ALA A 30 -2.51 0.11 1.37
N VAL A 31 -2.23 0.20 2.66
CA VAL A 31 -1.92 1.45 3.35
C VAL A 31 -0.40 1.61 3.40
N ALA A 32 0.11 2.72 2.88
CA ALA A 32 1.51 3.07 2.96
C ALA A 32 1.74 4.16 4.00
N THR A 33 2.66 3.91 4.94
CA THR A 33 3.12 4.91 5.91
C THR A 33 4.60 5.16 5.79
N ASP A 34 5.05 6.35 6.17
CA ASP A 34 6.47 6.59 6.37
C ASP A 34 6.98 5.73 7.54
N ALA A 35 8.11 5.04 7.33
CA ALA A 35 8.68 4.12 8.31
C ALA A 35 9.27 4.83 9.54
N ASP A 36 9.70 6.08 9.38
CA ASP A 36 10.39 6.86 10.40
C ASP A 36 9.39 7.74 11.18
N SER A 37 8.45 8.42 10.51
CA SER A 37 7.45 9.29 11.17
C SER A 37 6.13 8.59 11.53
N GLY A 38 5.78 7.50 10.87
CA GLY A 38 4.47 6.84 11.01
C GLY A 38 3.32 7.54 10.27
N GLU A 39 3.59 8.64 9.56
CA GLU A 39 2.60 9.38 8.77
C GLU A 39 1.98 8.50 7.70
N VAL A 40 0.65 8.53 7.54
CA VAL A 40 -0.03 7.86 6.42
C VAL A 40 0.22 8.64 5.15
N LEU A 41 0.91 8.01 4.20
CA LEU A 41 1.28 8.63 2.93
C LEU A 41 0.20 8.44 1.88
N MET A 42 -0.35 7.23 1.75
CA MET A 42 -1.37 6.93 0.74
C MET A 42 -2.10 5.61 1.01
N LEU A 43 -3.28 5.49 0.41
CA LEU A 43 -3.98 4.23 0.19
C LEU A 43 -3.93 3.89 -1.31
N ALA A 44 -3.64 2.64 -1.63
CA ALA A 44 -3.76 2.09 -2.98
C ALA A 44 -4.25 0.64 -2.92
N TRP A 45 -4.32 0.01 -4.10
CA TRP A 45 -4.71 -1.39 -4.25
C TRP A 45 -3.52 -2.18 -4.78
N MET A 46 -3.38 -3.43 -4.36
CA MET A 46 -2.46 -4.39 -4.95
C MET A 46 -3.26 -5.57 -5.49
N ASN A 47 -2.91 -6.08 -6.66
CA ASN A 47 -3.28 -7.44 -7.04
C ASN A 47 -2.17 -8.41 -6.57
N ALA A 48 -2.35 -9.71 -6.81
CA ALA A 48 -1.35 -10.71 -6.43
C ALA A 48 0.06 -10.40 -6.98
N GLU A 49 0.16 -9.98 -8.24
CA GLU A 49 1.45 -9.64 -8.87
C GLU A 49 2.11 -8.41 -8.20
N ALA A 50 1.32 -7.38 -7.85
CA ALA A 50 1.84 -6.19 -7.18
C ALA A 50 2.37 -6.50 -5.79
N LEU A 51 1.66 -7.33 -5.01
CA LEU A 51 2.11 -7.76 -3.69
C LEU A 51 3.38 -8.62 -3.79
N GLU A 52 3.42 -9.56 -4.73
CA GLU A 52 4.60 -10.38 -4.98
C GLU A 52 5.82 -9.53 -5.35
N LYS A 53 5.66 -8.60 -6.30
CA LYS A 53 6.77 -7.71 -6.70
C LYS A 53 7.22 -6.81 -5.56
N THR A 54 6.30 -6.34 -4.73
CA THR A 54 6.65 -5.54 -3.55
C THR A 54 7.55 -6.32 -2.59
N LEU A 55 7.19 -7.57 -2.29
CA LEU A 55 8.00 -8.45 -1.44
C LEU A 55 9.35 -8.81 -2.09
N ALA A 56 9.36 -9.09 -3.40
CA ALA A 56 10.55 -9.54 -4.11
C ALA A 56 11.57 -8.42 -4.37
N THR A 57 11.12 -7.21 -4.67
CA THR A 57 11.98 -6.08 -5.03
C THR A 57 12.34 -5.19 -3.84
N GLY A 58 11.54 -5.23 -2.77
CA GLY A 58 11.66 -4.25 -1.68
C GLY A 58 11.21 -2.84 -2.09
N GLU A 59 10.44 -2.69 -3.16
CA GLU A 59 9.90 -1.42 -3.63
C GLU A 59 8.38 -1.53 -3.81
N ALA A 60 7.61 -0.50 -3.41
CA ALA A 60 6.15 -0.56 -3.48
C ALA A 60 5.64 -0.61 -4.93
N HIS A 61 4.93 -1.69 -5.25
CA HIS A 61 4.20 -1.88 -6.49
C HIS A 61 2.70 -1.92 -6.19
N TYR A 62 1.89 -1.29 -7.04
CA TYR A 62 0.45 -1.20 -6.87
C TYR A 62 -0.28 -1.54 -8.18
N PHE A 63 -1.59 -1.74 -8.09
CA PHE A 63 -2.45 -2.05 -9.23
C PHE A 63 -3.54 -1.00 -9.45
N SER A 64 -3.54 -0.39 -10.63
CA SER A 64 -4.35 0.78 -10.96
C SER A 64 -5.69 0.33 -11.50
N ARG A 65 -6.73 0.37 -10.67
CA ARG A 65 -8.09 -0.04 -11.08
C ARG A 65 -8.58 0.68 -12.34
N SER A 66 -8.29 1.97 -12.47
CA SER A 66 -8.68 2.78 -13.63
C SER A 66 -7.90 2.48 -14.91
N ARG A 67 -6.62 2.10 -14.79
CA ARG A 67 -5.74 1.78 -15.94
C ARG A 67 -5.70 0.28 -16.22
N ASN A 68 -6.29 -0.52 -15.34
CA ASN A 68 -6.17 -1.97 -15.28
C ASN A 68 -4.71 -2.45 -15.44
N ALA A 69 -3.80 -1.81 -14.72
CA ALA A 69 -2.36 -1.98 -14.93
C ALA A 69 -1.58 -1.95 -13.62
N LEU A 70 -0.55 -2.80 -13.54
CA LEU A 70 0.50 -2.73 -12.52
C LEU A 70 1.31 -1.43 -12.68
N TRP A 71 1.73 -0.82 -11.58
CA TRP A 71 2.71 0.26 -11.61
C TRP A 71 3.66 0.21 -10.41
N LYS A 72 4.94 0.53 -10.65
CA LYS A 72 5.92 0.77 -9.59
C LYS A 72 5.82 2.22 -9.13
N LYS A 73 5.62 2.46 -7.83
CA LYS A 73 5.53 3.85 -7.32
C LYS A 73 6.84 4.59 -7.56
N GLY A 74 6.73 5.78 -8.14
CA GLY A 74 7.89 6.62 -8.43
C GLY A 74 8.66 6.25 -9.69
N GLU A 75 8.19 5.30 -10.50
CA GLU A 75 8.88 4.89 -11.74
C GLU A 75 9.17 6.06 -12.68
N ASN A 76 8.24 7.01 -12.78
CA ASN A 76 8.41 8.21 -13.60
C ASN A 76 8.90 9.44 -12.82
N SER A 77 8.57 9.57 -11.53
CA SER A 77 8.87 10.77 -10.74
C SER A 77 10.14 10.66 -9.88
N GLY A 78 10.74 9.48 -9.77
CA GLY A 78 11.84 9.20 -8.82
C GLY A 78 11.39 9.05 -7.35
N GLN A 79 10.12 9.33 -7.04
CA GLN A 79 9.53 9.19 -5.70
C GLN A 79 9.20 7.73 -5.36
N VAL A 80 10.23 6.88 -5.41
CA VAL A 80 10.15 5.46 -5.09
C VAL A 80 9.87 5.29 -3.60
N GLN A 81 9.13 4.24 -3.25
CA GLN A 81 8.87 3.87 -1.86
C GLN A 81 9.61 2.56 -1.56
N THR A 82 10.73 2.66 -0.84
CA THR A 82 11.50 1.48 -0.42
C THR A 82 10.80 0.82 0.76
N LEU A 83 10.44 -0.45 0.65
CA LEU A 83 9.80 -1.22 1.70
C LEU A 83 10.75 -1.44 2.88
N VAL A 84 10.30 -1.10 4.09
CA VAL A 84 10.99 -1.36 5.35
C VAL A 84 10.33 -2.52 6.09
N GLU A 85 8.99 -2.54 6.11
CA GLU A 85 8.20 -3.57 6.78
C GLU A 85 6.88 -3.75 6.03
N LEU A 86 6.42 -4.99 5.86
CA LEU A 86 5.06 -5.30 5.42
C LEU A 86 4.35 -6.03 6.56
N ARG A 87 3.24 -5.45 6.99
CA ARG A 87 2.27 -6.08 7.90
C ARG A 87 1.03 -6.45 7.11
N ILE A 88 0.35 -7.49 7.56
CA ILE A 88 -0.93 -7.92 7.05
C ILE A 88 -1.91 -8.01 8.22
N ASP A 89 -3.17 -7.67 8.00
CA ASP A 89 -4.18 -7.74 9.04
C ASP A 89 -4.61 -9.18 9.36
N CYS A 90 -5.47 -9.34 10.36
CA CYS A 90 -5.73 -10.66 10.94
C CYS A 90 -6.40 -11.62 9.96
N ASP A 91 -7.26 -11.14 9.07
CA ASP A 91 -7.97 -11.98 8.12
C ASP A 91 -7.43 -11.83 6.68
N GLN A 92 -6.27 -11.18 6.59
CA GLN A 92 -5.38 -11.08 5.45
C GLN A 92 -5.97 -10.38 4.21
N ASP A 93 -6.90 -9.44 4.38
CA ASP A 93 -7.50 -8.65 3.30
C ASP A 93 -7.07 -7.18 3.26
N ALA A 94 -6.12 -6.79 4.13
CA ALA A 94 -5.39 -5.54 4.02
C ALA A 94 -3.91 -5.69 4.38
N VAL A 95 -3.06 -4.96 3.66
CA VAL A 95 -1.64 -4.80 3.98
C VAL A 95 -1.32 -3.38 4.45
N TRP A 96 -0.45 -3.30 5.45
CA TRP A 96 0.18 -2.06 5.89
C TRP A 96 1.66 -2.14 5.57
N ILE A 97 2.09 -1.36 4.60
CA ILE A 97 3.50 -1.24 4.22
C ILE A 97 4.10 0.02 4.86
N LYS A 98 5.17 -0.17 5.61
CA LYS A 98 6.03 0.92 6.05
C LYS A 98 7.12 1.09 5.03
N VAL A 99 7.26 2.31 4.53
CA VAL A 99 8.18 2.62 3.44
C VAL A 99 9.06 3.80 3.81
N ARG A 100 10.26 3.85 3.22
CA ARG A 100 11.08 5.06 3.19
C ARG A 100 10.89 5.75 1.83
N PRO A 101 10.23 6.91 1.77
CA PRO A 101 10.07 7.66 0.53
C PRO A 101 11.42 8.18 0.02
N GLN A 102 11.64 8.07 -1.29
CA GLN A 102 12.80 8.60 -1.99
C GLN A 102 12.45 9.91 -2.73
N GLY A 103 13.45 10.52 -3.37
CA GLY A 103 13.27 11.77 -4.11
C GLY A 103 13.04 12.96 -3.17
N ASP A 104 12.01 13.76 -3.45
CA ASP A 104 11.57 14.87 -2.59
C ASP A 104 10.74 14.40 -1.38
N GLY A 105 10.54 13.09 -1.22
CA GLY A 105 9.73 12.51 -0.16
C GLY A 105 8.22 12.55 -0.43
N GLY A 106 7.79 12.99 -1.61
CA GLY A 106 6.40 13.07 -2.02
C GLY A 106 5.75 11.72 -2.32
N ALA A 107 4.57 11.44 -1.76
CA ALA A 107 3.73 10.32 -2.20
C ALA A 107 2.65 10.77 -3.22
N CYS A 108 2.27 12.04 -3.21
CA CYS A 108 1.15 12.55 -4.00
C CYS A 108 1.59 13.22 -5.31
N HIS A 109 0.85 12.97 -6.38
CA HIS A 109 1.13 13.54 -7.70
C HIS A 109 0.87 15.05 -7.80
N VAL A 110 0.16 15.64 -6.81
CA VAL A 110 -0.04 17.09 -6.71
C VAL A 110 1.05 17.80 -5.88
N GLY A 111 2.13 17.09 -5.53
CA GLY A 111 3.30 17.68 -4.88
C GLY A 111 3.32 17.59 -3.35
N PHE A 112 2.28 17.03 -2.73
CA PHE A 112 2.26 16.83 -1.28
C PHE A 112 2.94 15.52 -0.85
N ARG A 113 3.49 15.56 0.36
CA ARG A 113 4.08 14.40 1.03
C ARG A 113 3.08 13.26 1.20
N SER A 114 1.92 13.56 1.79
CA SER A 114 0.80 12.63 1.89
C SER A 114 -0.31 12.98 0.90
N CYS A 115 -1.00 11.95 0.39
CA CYS A 115 -2.28 12.10 -0.31
C CYS A 115 -3.37 12.69 0.59
N PHE A 116 -3.20 12.63 1.91
CA PHE A 116 -4.13 13.10 2.93
C PHE A 116 -3.81 14.53 3.41
N TYR A 117 -3.32 15.40 2.52
CA TYR A 117 -2.97 16.81 2.79
C TYR A 117 -4.18 17.74 3.06
N ARG A 118 -5.42 17.22 3.14
CA ARG A 118 -6.64 18.01 3.37
C ARG A 118 -7.46 17.46 4.51
N VAL A 119 -8.02 18.37 5.30
CA VAL A 119 -9.00 18.06 6.35
C VAL A 119 -10.39 18.53 5.95
N ALA A 120 -11.42 17.82 6.43
CA ALA A 120 -12.81 18.23 6.27
C ALA A 120 -13.26 19.04 7.49
N GLU A 121 -13.61 20.31 7.29
CA GLU A 121 -14.03 21.24 8.35
C GLU A 121 -15.23 22.07 7.86
N ASP A 122 -16.32 22.08 8.63
CA ASP A 122 -17.55 22.82 8.33
C ASP A 122 -18.06 22.64 6.88
N GLY A 123 -17.96 21.41 6.36
CA GLY A 123 -18.37 21.06 5.00
C GLY A 123 -17.42 21.56 3.89
N LYS A 124 -16.24 22.06 4.25
CA LYS A 124 -15.19 22.52 3.33
C LYS A 124 -13.95 21.64 3.44
N LEU A 125 -13.17 21.60 2.36
CA LEU A 125 -11.83 20.99 2.36
C LEU A 125 -10.79 22.09 2.59
N ILE A 126 -9.97 21.93 3.62
CA ILE A 126 -8.89 22.84 3.97
C ILE A 126 -7.56 22.11 3.78
N GLU A 127 -6.63 22.68 3.01
CA GLU A 127 -5.27 22.15 2.90
C GLU A 127 -4.53 22.33 4.22
N ARG A 128 -3.99 21.22 4.72
CA ARG A 128 -3.12 21.13 5.90
C ARG A 128 -2.01 20.12 5.59
N PRO A 129 -1.00 20.52 4.82
CA PRO A 129 0.19 19.71 4.67
C PRO A 129 0.92 19.67 6.03
N GLU A 130 1.07 18.47 6.60
CA GLU A 130 1.91 18.23 7.78
C GLU A 130 3.41 18.36 7.43
#